data_AF-A0A6S6TJ15-F1
#
_entry.id   AF-A0A6S6TJ15-F1
#
_cell.length_a   1.000
_cell.length_b   1.000
_cell.length_c   1.000
_cell.angle_alpha   90.00
_cell.angle_beta   90.00
_cell.angle_gamma   90.00
#
_symmetry.space_group_name_H-M   'P 1'
#
loop_
_entity.id
_entity.type
_entity.pdbx_description
1 polymer ?
#
loop_
_entity_poly.entity_id
_entity_poly.type
_entity_poly.pdbx_seq_one_letter_code
_entity_poly.pdbx_strand_id
1 'polypeptide(L)'
;MFEEIKVEENLEELVKVVFNTDLKLDGAWGYSKALATVIKEGNDTPTLQIEFTLATMRAYLEMNMTLEENVRYSAINLQELSREKVDSVYDKVKYEISAIKETEYKAFIKEYKENSDKSDFDMTAHFMRRSDATLKREVIHWFKV
;
A
#
# COMPACT_ATOMS: atom_id res chain seq x y z
N MET A 1 -9.82 -11.77 0.44
CA MET A 1 -8.53 -11.62 -0.25
C MET A 1 -8.74 -10.55 -1.30
N PHE A 2 -7.86 -9.55 -1.41
CA PHE A 2 -7.99 -8.51 -2.44
C PHE A 2 -7.59 -9.10 -3.79
N GLU A 3 -8.24 -8.65 -4.86
CA GLU A 3 -7.96 -9.16 -6.20
C GLU A 3 -6.61 -8.64 -6.71
N GLU A 4 -5.89 -9.49 -7.43
CA GLU A 4 -4.66 -9.08 -8.08
C GLU A 4 -4.97 -8.07 -9.19
N ILE A 5 -4.25 -6.96 -9.19
CA ILE A 5 -4.31 -5.96 -10.24
C ILE A 5 -3.81 -6.59 -11.54
N LYS A 6 -4.70 -6.73 -12.51
CA LYS A 6 -4.33 -7.16 -13.86
C LYS A 6 -3.56 -6.04 -14.55
N VAL A 7 -2.38 -6.38 -15.05
CA VAL A 7 -1.58 -5.50 -15.90
C VAL A 7 -1.99 -5.76 -17.34
N GLU A 8 -3.02 -5.05 -17.81
CA GLU A 8 -3.42 -5.08 -19.22
C GLU A 8 -2.59 -4.07 -20.06
N GLU A 9 -1.94 -3.12 -19.40
CA GLU A 9 -1.17 -2.01 -19.98
C GLU A 9 0.25 -1.92 -19.39
N ASN A 10 1.10 -1.06 -19.94
CA ASN A 10 2.47 -0.83 -19.46
C ASN A 10 2.46 -0.28 -18.02
N LEU A 11 3.13 -0.97 -17.07
CA LEU A 11 3.20 -0.56 -15.66
C LEU A 11 3.75 0.86 -15.47
N GLU A 12 4.76 1.26 -16.25
CA GLU A 12 5.33 2.61 -16.21
C GLU A 12 4.29 3.67 -16.56
N GLU A 13 3.52 3.43 -17.63
CA GLU A 13 2.45 4.34 -18.06
C GLU A 13 1.33 4.41 -17.03
N LEU A 14 0.91 3.27 -16.49
CA LEU A 14 -0.11 3.21 -15.44
C LEU A 14 0.33 4.03 -14.21
N VAL A 15 1.56 3.84 -13.72
CA VAL A 15 2.09 4.58 -12.57
C VAL A 15 2.14 6.09 -12.86
N LYS A 16 2.54 6.47 -14.08
CA LYS A 16 2.56 7.87 -14.51
C LYS A 16 1.17 8.49 -14.57
N VAL A 17 0.20 7.80 -15.17
CA VAL A 17 -1.17 8.32 -15.37
C VAL A 17 -1.93 8.38 -14.04
N VAL A 18 -1.86 7.31 -13.24
CA VAL A 18 -2.67 7.19 -12.01
C VAL A 18 -2.06 7.97 -10.85
N PHE A 19 -0.72 7.95 -10.72
CA PHE A 19 -0.03 8.52 -9.56
C PHE A 19 0.83 9.73 -9.90
N ASN A 20 0.85 10.19 -11.16
CA ASN A 20 1.67 11.31 -11.61
C ASN A 20 3.15 11.16 -11.19
N THR A 21 3.65 9.92 -11.23
CA THR A 21 5.01 9.58 -10.81
C THR A 21 5.77 9.04 -12.02
N ASP A 22 6.86 9.70 -12.40
CA ASP A 22 7.67 9.34 -13.56
C ASP A 22 8.82 8.41 -13.12
N LEU A 23 8.58 7.10 -13.20
CA LEU A 23 9.56 6.07 -12.85
C LEU A 23 9.82 5.18 -14.06
N LYS A 24 11.08 4.85 -14.32
CA LYS A 24 11.46 3.90 -15.36
C LYS A 24 11.19 2.48 -14.88
N LEU A 25 10.08 1.89 -15.31
CA LEU A 25 9.57 0.59 -14.83
C LEU A 25 9.25 -0.36 -16.00
N ASP A 26 9.20 -1.65 -15.70
CA ASP A 26 8.70 -2.70 -16.59
C ASP A 26 8.15 -3.86 -15.74
N GLY A 27 7.69 -4.94 -16.37
CA GLY A 27 7.15 -6.12 -15.68
C GLY A 27 5.75 -5.90 -15.12
N ALA A 28 5.49 -6.40 -13.90
CA ALA A 28 4.16 -6.40 -13.29
C ALA A 28 4.20 -5.99 -11.80
N TRP A 29 3.09 -6.15 -11.09
CA TRP A 29 2.91 -5.70 -9.69
C TRP A 29 3.54 -6.60 -8.62
N GLY A 30 4.44 -7.50 -8.96
CA GLY A 30 5.27 -8.23 -7.99
C GLY A 30 4.57 -9.30 -7.16
N TYR A 31 3.40 -9.80 -7.58
CA TYR A 31 2.68 -10.88 -6.87
C TYR A 31 3.49 -12.17 -6.75
N SER A 32 4.36 -12.43 -7.73
CA SER A 32 5.24 -13.59 -7.76
C SER A 32 6.54 -13.21 -8.47
N LYS A 33 7.55 -14.08 -8.40
CA LYS A 33 8.81 -13.90 -9.12
C LYS A 33 8.60 -13.74 -10.65
N ALA A 34 7.65 -14.47 -11.22
CA ALA A 34 7.33 -14.37 -12.66
C ALA A 34 6.60 -13.06 -13.01
N LEU A 35 5.93 -12.46 -12.03
CA LEU A 35 5.23 -11.18 -12.16
C LEU A 35 6.00 -10.06 -11.45
N ALA A 36 7.33 -10.17 -11.34
CA ALA A 36 8.14 -9.20 -10.62
C ALA A 36 8.00 -7.80 -11.22
N THR A 37 8.06 -6.78 -10.36
CA THR A 37 8.22 -5.39 -10.80
C THR A 37 9.66 -5.16 -11.20
N VAL A 38 9.91 -4.74 -12.44
CA VAL A 38 11.26 -4.47 -12.92
C VAL A 38 11.56 -2.99 -12.76
N ILE A 39 12.57 -2.68 -11.96
CA ILE A 39 13.05 -1.30 -11.78
C ILE A 39 14.22 -1.11 -12.75
N LYS A 40 14.03 -0.28 -13.78
CA LYS A 40 15.06 -0.03 -14.79
C LYS A 40 16.10 0.97 -14.26
N GLU A 41 17.30 0.91 -14.83
CA GLU A 41 18.33 1.90 -14.57
C GLU A 41 17.91 3.33 -14.98
N GLY A 42 18.58 4.32 -14.38
CA GLY A 42 18.41 5.73 -14.72
C GLY A 42 17.21 6.41 -14.04
N ASN A 43 16.67 5.83 -12.98
CA ASN A 43 15.85 6.54 -12.02
C ASN A 43 16.76 7.36 -11.07
N ASP A 44 16.39 8.61 -10.77
CA ASP A 44 17.14 9.44 -9.83
C ASP A 44 16.84 9.09 -8.36
N THR A 45 15.72 8.40 -8.12
CA THR A 45 15.28 7.99 -6.79
C THR A 45 15.99 6.70 -6.35
N PRO A 46 16.46 6.59 -5.09
CA PRO A 46 17.05 5.35 -4.59
C PRO A 46 16.10 4.16 -4.72
N THR A 47 16.61 3.00 -5.17
CA THR A 47 15.82 1.79 -5.41
C THR A 47 14.90 1.44 -4.24
N LEU A 48 15.40 1.43 -3.01
CA LEU A 48 14.58 1.09 -1.83
C LEU A 48 13.35 1.99 -1.67
N GLN A 49 13.49 3.28 -2.01
CA GLN A 49 12.36 4.22 -1.97
C GLN A 49 11.38 3.94 -3.11
N ILE A 50 11.88 3.57 -4.30
CA ILE A 50 11.04 3.16 -5.43
C ILE A 50 10.23 1.90 -5.07
N GLU A 51 10.88 0.87 -4.52
CA GLU A 51 10.23 -0.36 -4.09
C GLU A 51 9.11 -0.12 -3.08
N PHE A 52 9.42 0.64 -2.01
CA PHE A 52 8.43 0.98 -0.98
C PHE A 52 7.26 1.78 -1.55
N THR A 53 7.55 2.72 -2.46
CA THR A 53 6.54 3.52 -3.17
C THR A 53 5.63 2.63 -4.00
N LEU A 54 6.18 1.70 -4.77
CA LEU A 54 5.42 0.77 -5.63
C LEU A 54 4.57 -0.20 -4.81
N ALA A 55 5.10 -0.72 -3.70
CA ALA A 55 4.34 -1.56 -2.79
C ALA A 55 3.17 -0.78 -2.15
N THR A 56 3.38 0.51 -1.83
CA THR A 56 2.32 1.40 -1.33
C THR A 56 1.26 1.68 -2.39
N MET A 57 1.67 1.99 -3.63
CA MET A 57 0.74 2.19 -4.76
C MET A 57 -0.11 0.94 -5.01
N ARG A 58 0.52 -0.24 -5.03
CA ARG A 58 -0.19 -1.52 -5.16
C ARG A 58 -1.22 -1.71 -4.04
N ALA A 59 -0.83 -1.48 -2.79
CA ALA A 59 -1.76 -1.57 -1.66
C ALA A 59 -2.95 -0.61 -1.80
N TYR A 60 -2.71 0.60 -2.27
CA TYR A 60 -3.75 1.60 -2.50
C TYR A 60 -4.70 1.22 -3.66
N LEU A 61 -4.17 0.69 -4.75
CA LEU A 61 -4.97 0.17 -5.86
C LEU A 61 -5.88 -0.97 -5.38
N GLU A 62 -5.32 -1.98 -4.72
CA GLU A 62 -6.04 -3.17 -4.24
C GLU A 62 -7.11 -2.84 -3.19
N MET A 63 -6.81 -1.90 -2.28
CA MET A 63 -7.63 -1.67 -1.09
C MET A 63 -8.49 -0.41 -1.17
N ASN A 64 -8.33 0.43 -2.19
CA ASN A 64 -9.10 1.65 -2.34
C ASN A 64 -9.58 1.86 -3.78
N MET A 65 -8.67 2.11 -4.72
CA MET A 65 -9.07 2.63 -6.03
C MET A 65 -9.93 1.68 -6.84
N THR A 66 -9.67 0.38 -6.74
CA THR A 66 -10.38 -0.66 -7.51
C THR A 66 -11.64 -1.16 -6.82
N LEU A 67 -11.92 -0.70 -5.59
CA LEU A 67 -13.06 -1.13 -4.81
C LEU A 67 -14.24 -0.15 -4.90
N GLU A 68 -15.45 -0.70 -4.80
CA GLU A 68 -16.67 0.07 -4.59
C GLU A 68 -16.60 0.86 -3.28
N GLU A 69 -17.16 2.07 -3.26
CA GLU A 69 -17.00 3.04 -2.16
C GLU A 69 -17.33 2.46 -0.77
N ASN A 70 -18.34 1.60 -0.68
CA ASN A 70 -18.80 1.01 0.57
C ASN A 70 -17.87 -0.08 1.14
N VAL A 71 -16.88 -0.54 0.38
CA VAL A 71 -15.91 -1.58 0.79
C VAL A 71 -14.45 -1.11 0.68
N ARG A 72 -14.22 0.18 0.42
CA ARG A 72 -12.89 0.80 0.41
C ARG A 72 -12.25 0.83 1.79
N TYR A 73 -10.93 0.85 1.78
CA TYR A 73 -10.08 1.08 2.94
C TYR A 73 -9.33 2.40 2.82
N SER A 74 -9.03 3.00 3.96
CA SER A 74 -8.28 4.23 4.15
C SER A 74 -7.21 4.03 5.23
N ALA A 75 -6.39 5.06 5.48
CA ALA A 75 -5.26 4.98 6.41
C ALA A 75 -4.35 3.76 6.10
N ILE A 76 -4.17 3.49 4.81
CA ILE A 76 -3.35 2.39 4.32
C ILE A 76 -1.89 2.75 4.58
N ASN A 77 -1.23 1.96 5.41
CA ASN A 77 0.19 2.09 5.71
C ASN A 77 0.90 0.77 5.44
N LEU A 78 2.19 0.89 5.13
CA LEU A 78 3.05 -0.22 4.78
C LEU A 78 4.27 -0.23 5.73
N GLN A 79 4.68 -1.42 6.16
CA GLN A 79 5.91 -1.63 6.93
C GLN A 79 6.68 -2.81 6.35
N GLU A 80 7.97 -2.66 6.06
CA GLU A 80 8.83 -3.79 5.69
C GLU A 80 9.08 -4.68 6.92
N LEU A 81 8.81 -5.98 6.78
CA LEU A 81 9.05 -6.98 7.82
C LEU A 81 10.36 -7.72 7.58
N SER A 82 10.64 -8.08 6.33
CA SER A 82 11.83 -8.84 5.95
C SER A 82 12.13 -8.72 4.46
N ARG A 83 13.39 -8.93 4.10
CA ARG A 83 13.88 -8.92 2.73
C ARG A 83 14.82 -10.08 2.48
N GLU A 84 14.71 -10.66 1.30
CA GLU A 84 15.56 -11.76 0.83
C GLU A 84 16.07 -11.43 -0.58
N LYS A 85 17.39 -11.51 -0.78
CA LYS A 85 17.99 -11.43 -2.12
C LYS A 85 17.94 -12.80 -2.77
N VAL A 86 17.35 -12.91 -3.95
CA VAL A 86 17.18 -14.17 -4.70
C VAL A 86 17.86 -14.03 -6.06
N ASP A 87 18.71 -15.01 -6.43
CA ASP A 87 19.47 -15.05 -7.69
C ASP A 87 20.24 -13.77 -8.03
N SER A 88 20.67 -13.01 -7.02
CA SER A 88 21.41 -11.74 -7.12
C SER A 88 20.71 -10.58 -7.83
N VAL A 89 19.58 -10.81 -8.51
CA VAL A 89 18.85 -9.80 -9.29
C VAL A 89 17.41 -9.58 -8.80
N TYR A 90 16.94 -10.38 -7.83
CA TYR A 90 15.61 -10.19 -7.25
C TYR A 90 15.69 -9.81 -5.78
N ASP A 91 14.81 -8.88 -5.41
CA ASP A 91 14.49 -8.55 -4.03
C ASP A 91 13.09 -9.07 -3.76
N LYS A 92 12.99 -10.04 -2.85
CA LYS A 92 11.73 -10.57 -2.34
C LYS A 92 11.47 -9.92 -0.99
N VAL A 93 10.51 -9.01 -0.95
CA VAL A 93 10.25 -8.18 0.22
C VAL A 93 8.90 -8.55 0.81
N LYS A 94 8.88 -8.78 2.12
CA LYS A 94 7.66 -9.03 2.89
C LYS A 94 7.24 -7.75 3.58
N TYR A 95 6.00 -7.32 3.36
CA TYR A 95 5.43 -6.14 3.98
C TYR A 95 4.22 -6.51 4.86
N GLU A 96 4.04 -5.81 5.99
CA GLU A 96 2.75 -5.68 6.67
C GLU A 96 2.02 -4.47 6.10
N ILE A 97 0.76 -4.66 5.75
CA ILE A 97 -0.16 -3.59 5.37
C ILE A 97 -1.19 -3.45 6.48
N SER A 98 -1.32 -2.23 7.00
CA SER A 98 -2.41 -1.87 7.91
C SER A 98 -3.40 -0.95 7.21
N ALA A 99 -4.71 -1.14 7.39
CA ALA A 99 -5.72 -0.22 6.88
C ALA A 99 -7.03 -0.30 7.69
N ILE A 100 -7.87 0.72 7.60
CA ILE A 100 -9.19 0.77 8.25
C ILE A 100 -10.24 0.97 7.16
N LYS A 101 -11.43 0.37 7.27
CA LYS A 101 -12.52 0.66 6.32
C LYS A 101 -12.75 2.16 6.23
N GLU A 102 -12.94 2.69 5.03
CA GLU A 102 -13.04 4.14 4.81
C GLU A 102 -14.19 4.77 5.60
N THR A 103 -15.33 4.08 5.68
CA THR A 103 -16.49 4.52 6.46
C THR A 103 -16.20 4.61 7.96
N GLU A 104 -15.55 3.59 8.53
CA GLU A 104 -15.14 3.57 9.94
C GLU A 104 -14.08 4.63 10.22
N TYR A 105 -13.09 4.77 9.33
CA TYR A 105 -12.04 5.77 9.44
C TYR A 105 -12.62 7.19 9.44
N LYS A 106 -13.54 7.50 8.52
CA LYS A 106 -14.25 8.79 8.48
C LYS A 106 -15.02 9.04 9.78
N ALA A 107 -15.68 8.02 10.33
CA ALA A 107 -16.38 8.12 11.61
C ALA A 107 -15.43 8.43 12.77
N PHE A 108 -14.27 7.75 12.86
CA PHE A 108 -13.26 8.04 13.87
C PHE A 108 -12.71 9.46 13.74
N ILE A 109 -12.36 9.90 12.53
CA ILE A 109 -11.85 11.26 12.32
C ILE A 109 -12.90 12.32 12.69
N LYS A 110 -14.17 12.10 12.35
CA LYS A 110 -15.26 12.99 12.73
C LYS A 110 -15.42 13.05 14.24
N GLU A 111 -15.54 11.90 14.89
CA GLU A 111 -15.66 11.81 16.36
C GLU A 111 -14.50 12.53 17.06
N TYR A 112 -13.27 12.28 16.63
CA TYR A 112 -12.08 12.91 17.19
C TYR A 112 -12.13 14.44 17.04
N LYS A 113 -12.38 14.93 15.82
CA LYS A 113 -12.44 16.39 15.54
C LYS A 113 -13.53 17.10 16.33
N GLU A 114 -14.65 16.44 16.59
CA GLU A 114 -15.80 17.03 17.28
C GLU A 114 -15.69 16.99 18.82
N ASN A 115 -14.82 16.14 19.36
CA ASN A 115 -14.81 15.83 20.80
C ASN A 115 -13.43 15.87 21.48
N SER A 116 -12.30 15.95 20.75
CA SER A 116 -10.95 15.86 21.35
C SER A 116 -10.65 16.89 22.44
N ASP A 117 -11.31 18.05 22.39
CA ASP A 117 -11.12 19.14 23.33
C ASP A 117 -12.11 19.10 24.52
N LYS A 118 -13.02 18.12 24.53
CA LYS A 118 -14.01 17.94 25.59
C LYS A 118 -13.44 17.08 26.71
N SER A 119 -13.67 17.49 27.95
CA SER A 119 -13.14 16.82 29.14
C SER A 119 -13.70 15.40 29.38
N ASP A 120 -14.85 15.09 28.80
CA ASP A 120 -15.54 13.79 28.92
C ASP A 120 -15.24 12.85 27.75
N PHE A 121 -14.44 13.27 26.77
CA PHE A 121 -14.05 12.41 25.66
C PHE A 121 -12.96 11.42 26.07
N ASP A 122 -13.29 10.13 26.06
CA ASP A 122 -12.34 9.07 26.35
C ASP A 122 -11.42 8.81 25.14
N MET A 123 -10.29 9.51 25.14
CA MET A 123 -9.23 9.37 24.15
C MET A 123 -8.69 7.95 24.04
N THR A 124 -8.57 7.24 25.17
CA THR A 124 -8.05 5.87 25.20
C THR A 124 -9.04 4.93 24.53
N ALA A 125 -10.31 4.99 24.90
CA ALA A 125 -11.35 4.18 24.27
C ALA A 125 -11.48 4.45 22.77
N HIS A 126 -11.36 5.72 22.35
CA HIS A 126 -11.37 6.09 20.93
C HIS A 126 -10.24 5.39 20.15
N PHE A 127 -9.00 5.47 20.62
CA PHE A 127 -7.86 4.84 19.94
C PHE A 127 -7.87 3.32 20.04
N MET A 128 -8.42 2.74 21.10
CA MET A 128 -8.64 1.29 21.18
C MET A 128 -9.60 0.82 20.08
N ARG A 129 -10.76 1.46 19.92
CA ARG A 129 -11.70 1.12 18.83
C ARG A 129 -11.07 1.28 17.45
N ARG A 130 -10.27 2.32 17.25
CA ARG A 130 -9.53 2.52 16.00
C ARG A 130 -8.51 1.40 15.75
N SER A 131 -7.79 0.98 16.79
CA SER A 131 -6.85 -0.15 16.72
C SER A 131 -7.58 -1.45 16.37
N ASP A 132 -8.71 -1.72 17.02
CA ASP A 132 -9.51 -2.94 16.80
C ASP A 132 -10.12 -2.99 15.38
N ALA A 133 -10.44 -1.82 14.81
CA ALA A 133 -10.92 -1.70 13.43
C ALA A 133 -9.80 -1.78 12.37
N THR A 134 -8.53 -1.83 12.78
CA THR A 134 -7.40 -1.86 11.84
C THR A 134 -7.18 -3.28 11.33
N LEU A 135 -7.43 -3.48 10.04
CA LEU A 135 -7.02 -4.68 9.32
C LEU A 135 -5.49 -4.70 9.20
N LYS A 136 -4.88 -5.84 9.51
CA LYS A 136 -3.48 -6.14 9.20
C LYS A 136 -3.39 -7.32 8.24
N ARG A 137 -2.53 -7.22 7.22
CA ARG A 137 -2.20 -8.33 6.33
C ARG A 137 -0.73 -8.32 5.96
N GLU A 138 -0.18 -9.49 5.76
CA GLU A 138 1.17 -9.63 5.21
C GLU A 138 1.10 -9.89 3.71
N VAL A 139 1.99 -9.27 2.94
CA VAL A 139 2.13 -9.49 1.50
C VAL A 139 3.59 -9.67 1.13
N ILE A 140 3.82 -10.38 0.02
CA ILE A 140 5.14 -10.45 -0.61
C ILE A 140 5.09 -9.62 -1.89
N HIS A 141 6.17 -8.87 -2.12
CA HIS A 141 6.43 -8.19 -3.37
C HIS A 141 7.77 -8.64 -3.92
N TRP A 142 7.78 -8.99 -5.21
CA TRP A 142 8.98 -9.36 -5.95
C TRP A 142 9.40 -8.19 -6.83
N PHE A 143 10.62 -7.72 -6.61
CA PHE A 143 11.29 -6.73 -7.45
C PHE A 143 12.43 -7.39 -8.20
N LYS A 144 12.62 -7.01 -9.46
CA LYS A 144 13.83 -7.28 -10.23
C LYS A 144 14.59 -5.97 -10.37
N VAL A 145 15.83 -5.97 -9.90
CA VAL A 145 16.66 -4.77 -9.74
C VAL A 145 17.99 -4.96 -10.46
#